data_AF-F5YRK7-F1
#
_entry.id   AF-F5YRK7-F1
#
_cell.length_a   1.000
_cell.length_b   1.000
_cell.length_c   1.000
_cell.angle_alpha   90.00
_cell.angle_beta   90.00
_cell.angle_gamma   90.00
#
_symmetry.space_group_name_H-M   'P 1'
#
loop_
_entity.id
_entity.type
_entity.pdbx_description
1 polymer ?
#
loop_
_entity_poly.entity_id
_entity_poly.type
_entity_poly.pdbx_seq_one_letter_code
_entity_poly.pdbx_strand_id
1 'polypeptide(L)'
;MGSLLFAVPAPADPATDFLSTLRESGYDLGSTTYDEEMTLINASTACSLMHYDYTPEQARDYLRFQYPDVAPSQLAVLVSVAQQTLCGPQFTPVEHDW
;
A
#
# COMPACT_ATOMS: atom_id res chain seq x y z
N MET A 1 -8.89 4.38 44.65
CA MET A 1 -9.66 4.46 43.38
C MET A 1 -8.63 4.56 42.27
N GLY A 2 -8.46 3.48 41.50
CA GLY A 2 -7.46 3.41 40.44
C GLY A 2 -8.03 4.01 39.14
N SER A 3 -7.36 5.04 38.62
CA SER A 3 -7.68 5.58 37.30
C SER A 3 -7.02 4.71 36.25
N LEU A 4 -7.83 3.95 35.50
CA LEU A 4 -7.41 3.33 34.25
C LEU A 4 -7.28 4.44 33.21
N LEU A 5 -6.04 4.88 32.95
CA LEU A 5 -5.74 5.69 31.78
C LEU A 5 -5.96 4.77 30.56
N PHE A 6 -7.10 4.96 29.88
CA PHE A 6 -7.30 4.39 28.56
C PHE A 6 -6.26 5.01 27.63
N ALA A 7 -5.19 4.27 27.36
CA ALA A 7 -4.26 4.61 26.29
C ALA A 7 -5.05 4.52 24.98
N VAL A 8 -5.43 5.67 24.42
CA VAL A 8 -5.92 5.74 23.05
C VAL A 8 -4.73 5.31 22.19
N PRO A 9 -4.82 4.23 21.39
CA PRO A 9 -3.75 3.87 20.49
C PRO A 9 -3.48 5.05 19.56
N ALA A 10 -2.22 5.43 19.42
CA ALA A 10 -1.83 6.41 18.42
C ALA A 10 -2.32 5.89 17.05
N PRO A 11 -2.82 6.76 16.15
CA PRO A 11 -3.08 6.34 14.79
C PRO A 11 -1.79 5.75 14.25
N ALA A 12 -1.84 4.49 13.79
CA ALA A 12 -0.72 3.88 13.13
C ALA A 12 -0.39 4.73 11.89
N ASP A 13 0.90 4.87 11.60
CA ASP A 13 1.30 5.55 10.39
C ASP A 13 0.82 4.73 9.16
N PRO A 14 0.59 5.37 8.00
CA PRO A 14 0.05 4.70 6.82
C PRO A 14 0.84 3.47 6.35
N ALA A 15 2.16 3.42 6.61
CA ALA A 15 2.98 2.27 6.24
C ALA A 15 2.73 1.08 7.19
N THR A 16 2.61 1.34 8.50
CA THR A 16 2.23 0.33 9.48
C THR A 16 0.83 -0.24 9.20
N ASP A 17 -0.16 0.61 8.92
CA ASP A 17 -1.53 0.17 8.58
C ASP A 17 -1.57 -0.63 7.27
N PHE A 18 -0.81 -0.19 6.26
CA PHE A 18 -0.64 -0.93 5.01
C PHE A 18 -0.08 -2.33 5.24
N LEU A 19 1.06 -2.45 5.93
CA LEU A 19 1.70 -3.75 6.17
C LEU A 19 0.83 -4.67 7.04
N SER A 20 0.08 -4.12 8.00
CA SER A 20 -0.86 -4.92 8.80
C SER A 20 -2.00 -5.47 7.94
N THR A 21 -2.68 -4.60 7.19
CA THR A 21 -3.81 -4.97 6.32
C THR A 21 -3.36 -5.95 5.23
N LEU A 22 -2.15 -5.77 4.71
CA LEU A 22 -1.59 -6.64 3.69
C LEU A 22 -1.34 -8.06 4.24
N ARG A 23 -0.83 -8.21 5.46
CA ARG A 23 -0.73 -9.53 6.14
C ARG A 23 -2.09 -10.16 6.37
N GLU A 24 -3.07 -9.38 6.82
CA GLU A 24 -4.44 -9.86 7.05
C GLU A 24 -5.13 -10.35 5.77
N SER A 25 -4.78 -9.76 4.62
CA SER A 25 -5.26 -10.19 3.31
C SER A 25 -4.62 -11.49 2.79
N GLY A 26 -3.68 -12.07 3.54
CA GLY A 26 -2.97 -13.30 3.17
C GLY A 26 -1.83 -13.08 2.18
N TYR A 27 -1.36 -11.84 2.01
CA TYR A 27 -0.18 -11.55 1.20
C TYR A 27 1.10 -12.06 1.90
N ASP A 28 1.98 -12.69 1.14
CA ASP A 28 3.28 -13.13 1.65
C ASP A 28 4.28 -11.97 1.55
N LEU A 29 4.54 -11.33 2.69
CA LEU A 29 5.51 -10.24 2.81
C LEU A 29 6.97 -10.71 2.80
N GLY A 30 7.24 -12.03 2.81
CA GLY A 30 8.56 -12.54 3.11
C GLY A 30 8.89 -12.46 4.61
N SER A 31 10.17 -12.71 4.93
CA SER A 31 10.63 -12.87 6.32
C SER A 31 11.68 -11.85 6.73
N THR A 32 12.06 -10.94 5.85
CA THR A 32 13.13 -9.96 6.09
C THR A 32 12.59 -8.53 6.06
N THR A 33 13.29 -7.63 6.75
CA THR A 33 13.01 -6.19 6.68
C THR A 33 13.17 -5.64 5.26
N TYR A 34 14.03 -6.26 4.46
CA TYR A 34 14.20 -5.91 3.05
C TYR A 34 12.95 -6.23 2.23
N ASP A 35 12.29 -7.35 2.51
CA ASP A 35 11.06 -7.72 1.81
C ASP A 35 9.91 -6.74 2.12
N GLU A 36 9.82 -6.29 3.38
CA GLU A 36 8.87 -5.25 3.79
C GLU A 36 9.15 -3.91 3.11
N GLU A 37 10.42 -3.51 3.04
CA GLU A 37 10.84 -2.27 2.37
C GLU A 37 10.52 -2.30 0.87
N MET A 38 10.84 -3.41 0.19
CA MET A 38 10.50 -3.59 -1.22
C MET A 38 8.99 -3.60 -1.46
N THR A 39 8.21 -4.19 -0.54
CA THR A 39 6.74 -4.15 -0.60
C THR A 39 6.22 -2.72 -0.49
N LEU A 40 6.75 -1.92 0.44
CA LEU A 40 6.39 -0.50 0.58
C LEU A 40 6.76 0.33 -0.65
N ILE A 41 7.92 0.07 -1.27
CA ILE A 41 8.34 0.72 -2.52
C ILE A 41 7.36 0.41 -3.65
N ASN A 42 6.97 -0.87 -3.81
CA ASN A 42 6.04 -1.29 -4.85
C ASN A 42 4.64 -0.67 -4.63
N ALA A 43 4.18 -0.63 -3.38
CA ALA A 43 2.91 0.01 -3.01
C ALA A 43 2.93 1.52 -3.24
N SER A 44 4.03 2.19 -2.90
CA SER A 44 4.22 3.63 -3.15
C SER A 44 4.30 3.93 -4.65
N THR A 45 4.83 3.01 -5.45
CA THR A 45 4.82 3.08 -6.91
C THR A 45 3.39 3.01 -7.43
N ALA A 46 2.55 2.10 -6.92
CA ALA A 46 1.13 2.06 -7.27
C ALA A 46 0.41 3.38 -6.92
N CYS A 47 0.66 3.93 -5.73
CA CYS A 47 0.11 5.23 -5.34
C CYS A 47 0.56 6.36 -6.26
N SER A 48 1.83 6.38 -6.66
CA SER A 48 2.36 7.37 -7.61
C SER A 48 1.70 7.24 -8.98
N LEU A 49 1.46 6.02 -9.46
CA LEU A 49 0.77 5.81 -10.74
C LEU A 49 -0.68 6.33 -10.67
N MET A 50 -1.40 6.02 -9.59
CA MET A 50 -2.76 6.49 -9.39
C MET A 50 -2.84 8.02 -9.22
N HIS A 51 -1.83 8.63 -8.60
CA HIS A 51 -1.68 10.08 -8.56
C HIS A 51 -1.61 10.70 -9.97
N TYR A 52 -0.99 10.01 -10.93
CA TYR A 52 -0.93 10.41 -12.35
C TYR A 52 -2.03 9.78 -13.22
N ASP A 53 -3.24 9.61 -12.68
CA ASP A 53 -4.45 9.14 -13.38
C ASP A 53 -4.41 7.69 -13.92
N TYR A 54 -3.47 6.85 -13.48
CA TYR A 54 -3.56 5.42 -13.77
C TYR A 54 -4.67 4.79 -12.94
N THR A 55 -5.48 3.95 -13.58
CA THR A 55 -6.41 3.07 -12.86
C THR A 55 -5.63 2.05 -12.01
N PRO A 56 -6.24 1.49 -10.95
CA PRO A 56 -5.63 0.39 -10.18
C PRO A 56 -5.20 -0.79 -11.06
N GLU A 57 -5.97 -1.13 -12.10
CA GLU A 57 -5.62 -2.18 -13.06
C GLU A 57 -4.37 -1.83 -13.86
N GLN A 58 -4.26 -0.59 -14.35
CA GLN A 58 -3.06 -0.13 -15.07
C GLN A 58 -1.83 -0.08 -14.17
N ALA A 59 -1.99 0.32 -12.90
CA ALA A 59 -0.91 0.30 -11.92
C ALA A 59 -0.42 -1.14 -11.64
N ARG A 60 -1.36 -2.09 -11.48
CA ARG A 60 -1.03 -3.52 -11.35
C ARG A 60 -0.28 -4.04 -12.58
N ASP A 61 -0.76 -3.72 -13.78
CA ASP A 61 -0.14 -4.20 -15.02
C ASP A 61 1.26 -3.61 -15.23
N TYR A 62 1.46 -2.35 -14.82
CA TYR A 62 2.78 -1.72 -14.77
C TYR A 62 3.72 -2.42 -13.78
N LEU A 63 3.25 -2.70 -12.56
CA LEU A 63 4.04 -3.42 -11.56
C LEU A 63 4.38 -4.83 -12.03
N ARG A 64 3.46 -5.53 -12.71
CA ARG A 64 3.74 -6.84 -13.28
C ARG A 64 4.87 -6.80 -14.31
N PHE A 65 4.96 -5.73 -15.10
CA PHE A 65 6.05 -5.56 -16.05
C PHE A 65 7.39 -5.34 -15.34
N GLN A 66 7.41 -4.62 -14.22
CA GLN A 66 8.62 -4.38 -13.42
C GLN A 66 9.03 -5.57 -12.53
N TYR A 67 8.06 -6.32 -12.02
CA TYR A 67 8.22 -7.41 -11.05
C TYR A 67 7.55 -8.70 -11.56
N PRO A 68 8.09 -9.33 -12.61
CA PRO A 68 7.44 -10.44 -13.31
C PRO A 68 7.32 -11.72 -12.46
N ASP A 69 8.15 -11.85 -11.41
CA ASP A 69 8.18 -13.01 -10.53
C ASP A 69 7.08 -12.99 -9.45
N VAL A 70 6.43 -11.84 -9.24
CA VAL A 70 5.34 -11.71 -8.28
C VAL A 70 4.04 -12.20 -8.92
N ALA A 71 3.31 -13.05 -8.18
CA ALA A 71 2.03 -13.58 -8.68
C ALA A 71 1.05 -12.43 -9.00
N PRO A 72 0.35 -12.47 -10.15
CA PRO A 72 -0.60 -11.41 -10.52
C PRO A 72 -1.68 -11.14 -9.46
N SER A 73 -2.12 -12.18 -8.75
CA SER A 73 -3.07 -12.06 -7.64
C SER A 73 -2.49 -11.31 -6.45
N GLN A 74 -1.20 -11.50 -6.14
CA GLN A 74 -0.51 -10.75 -5.09
C GLN A 74 -0.40 -9.27 -5.47
N LEU A 75 -0.05 -8.95 -6.71
CA LEU A 75 -0.01 -7.55 -7.17
C LEU A 75 -1.38 -6.88 -7.10
N ALA A 76 -2.47 -7.60 -7.41
CA ALA A 76 -3.82 -7.06 -7.27
C ALA A 76 -4.16 -6.73 -5.82
N VAL A 77 -3.82 -7.62 -4.88
CA VAL A 77 -4.00 -7.39 -3.44
C VAL A 77 -3.15 -6.20 -2.97
N LEU A 78 -1.88 -6.14 -3.38
CA LEU A 78 -0.97 -5.04 -3.03
C LEU A 78 -1.51 -3.69 -3.47
N VAL A 79 -1.95 -3.55 -4.74
CA VAL A 79 -2.50 -2.29 -5.25
C VAL A 79 -3.78 -1.90 -4.52
N SER A 80 -4.69 -2.87 -4.29
CA SER A 80 -5.95 -2.63 -3.59
C SER A 80 -5.72 -2.15 -2.15
N VAL A 81 -4.83 -2.80 -1.40
CA VAL A 81 -4.51 -2.43 -0.02
C VAL A 81 -3.79 -1.08 0.00
N ALA A 82 -2.83 -0.86 -0.90
CA ALA A 82 -2.14 0.43 -1.01
C ALA A 82 -3.12 1.58 -1.22
N GLN A 83 -4.10 1.43 -2.12
CA GLN A 83 -5.14 2.44 -2.36
C GLN A 83 -5.96 2.77 -1.11
N GLN A 84 -6.26 1.76 -0.28
CA GLN A 84 -7.10 1.91 0.91
C GLN A 84 -6.36 2.54 2.10
N THR A 85 -5.07 2.24 2.26
CA THR A 85 -4.34 2.56 3.49
C THR A 85 -3.14 3.47 3.28
N LEU A 86 -2.46 3.37 2.14
CA LEU A 86 -1.18 4.06 1.89
C LEU A 86 -1.33 5.31 1.02
N CYS A 87 -2.21 5.27 0.02
CA CYS A 87 -2.40 6.35 -0.95
C CYS A 87 -3.21 7.51 -0.33
N GLY A 88 -2.59 8.19 0.64
CA GLY A 88 -3.15 9.33 1.35
C GLY A 88 -3.23 10.60 0.49
N PRO A 89 -3.53 11.75 1.10
CA PRO A 89 -3.76 13.02 0.39
C PRO A 89 -2.63 13.45 -0.55
N GLN A 90 -1.39 13.07 -0.27
CA GLN A 90 -0.23 13.35 -1.13
C GLN A 90 -0.28 12.65 -2.50
N PHE A 91 -1.13 11.63 -2.65
CA PHE A 91 -1.37 10.91 -3.91
C PHE A 91 -2.75 11.21 -4.49
N THR A 92 -3.40 12.29 -4.05
CA THR A 92 -4.64 12.76 -4.69
C THR A 92 -4.40 12.94 -6.19
N PRO A 93 -5.30 12.47 -7.07
CA PRO A 93 -5.11 12.57 -8.52
C PRO A 93 -4.76 14.00 -8.94
N VAL A 94 -3.79 14.14 -9.85
CA VAL A 94 -3.43 15.44 -10.42
C VAL A 94 -4.61 15.93 -11.24
N GLU A 95 -5.23 17.05 -10.84
CA GLU A 95 -6.19 17.73 -11.70
C GLU A 95 -5.46 18.22 -12.95
N HIS A 96 -5.84 17.68 -14.10
CA HIS A 96 -5.38 18.21 -15.35
C HIS A 96 -6.31 19.34 -15.81
N ASP A 97 -5.83 20.57 -15.68
CA ASP A 97 -6.44 21.73 -16.33
C ASP A 97 -6.18 21.64 -17.84
N TRP A 98 -7.14 21.14 -18.60
CA TRP A 98 -7.18 21.26 -20.06
C TRP A 98 -8.26 22.24 -20.51
#